data_AF-A0A9W6T0B8-F1
#
_entry.id   AF-A0A9W6T0B8-F1
#
_cell.length_a   1.000
_cell.length_b   1.000
_cell.length_c   1.000
_cell.angle_alpha   90.00
_cell.angle_beta   90.00
_cell.angle_gamma   90.00
#
_symmetry.space_group_name_H-M   'P 1'
#
loop_
_entity.id
_entity.type
_entity.pdbx_description
1 polymer ?
#
loop_
_entity_poly.entity_id
_entity_poly.type
_entity_poly.pdbx_seq_one_letter_code
_entity_poly.pdbx_strand_id
1 'polypeptide(L)'
;MSEELNQATKDLSLSEDKTVLESKEDFTVKHPLNSKWTLWYTKPPVDPSESWSDLLRPVVPFDTVEEFWGIFNAIPKANELPLKSDYHLFKNDIKPEWEDSENSKDVY
;
A
#
# COMPACT_ATOMS: atom_id res chain seq x y z
N MET A 1 -13.01 15.04 46.30
CA MET A 1 -11.55 14.75 46.36
C MET A 1 -11.18 13.36 45.85
N SER A 2 -11.71 12.25 46.38
CA SER A 2 -11.40 10.89 45.89
C SER A 2 -12.15 10.48 44.62
N GLU A 3 -13.41 10.91 44.47
CA GLU A 3 -14.22 10.65 43.26
C GLU A 3 -13.75 11.48 42.07
N GLU A 4 -13.33 12.73 42.30
CA GLU A 4 -12.74 13.59 41.28
C GLU A 4 -11.38 13.06 40.81
N LEU A 5 -10.57 12.46 41.69
CA LEU A 5 -9.32 11.80 41.31
C LEU A 5 -9.58 10.58 40.42
N ASN A 6 -10.58 9.76 40.76
CA ASN A 6 -10.95 8.58 39.97
C ASN A 6 -11.54 8.96 38.61
N GLN A 7 -12.30 10.04 38.54
CA GLN A 7 -12.87 10.54 37.29
C GLN A 7 -11.80 11.15 36.39
N ALA A 8 -10.89 11.97 36.95
CA ALA A 8 -9.72 12.48 36.24
C ALA A 8 -8.76 11.37 35.78
N THR A 9 -8.64 10.26 36.53
CA THR A 9 -7.85 9.09 36.12
C THR A 9 -8.53 8.30 34.99
N LYS A 10 -9.87 8.35 34.90
CA LYS A 10 -10.66 7.78 33.81
C LYS A 10 -10.61 8.65 32.55
N ASP A 11 -10.60 9.97 32.70
CA ASP A 11 -10.42 10.93 31.60
C ASP A 11 -8.95 11.00 31.12
N LEU A 12 -7.99 10.58 31.96
CA LEU A 12 -6.60 10.30 31.58
C LEU A 12 -6.39 8.87 31.03
N SER A 13 -7.44 8.06 30.84
CA SER A 13 -7.28 6.85 30.04
C SER A 13 -6.92 7.30 28.63
N LEU A 14 -5.62 7.19 28.32
CA LEU A 14 -5.09 7.17 26.96
C LEU A 14 -6.13 6.47 26.09
N SER A 15 -6.52 7.11 24.99
CA SER A 15 -7.30 6.44 23.95
C SER A 15 -6.73 5.02 23.81
N GLU A 16 -7.56 4.00 24.08
CA GLU A 16 -7.12 2.61 23.94
C GLU A 16 -6.85 2.41 22.45
N ASP A 17 -5.63 2.74 22.06
CA ASP A 17 -5.09 2.71 20.72
C ASP A 17 -4.94 1.24 20.33
N LYS A 18 -6.08 0.61 20.02
CA LYS A 18 -6.16 -0.79 19.60
C LYS A 18 -5.60 -0.91 18.21
N THR A 19 -4.58 -1.75 18.09
CA THR A 19 -3.94 -2.06 16.82
C THR A 19 -4.59 -3.29 16.19
N VAL A 20 -4.37 -3.47 14.88
CA VAL A 20 -4.83 -4.66 14.13
C VAL A 20 -4.31 -5.99 14.73
N LEU A 21 -3.26 -5.95 15.55
CA LEU A 21 -2.69 -7.12 16.22
C LEU A 21 -3.54 -7.57 17.42
N GLU A 22 -4.23 -6.64 18.09
CA GLU A 22 -5.09 -6.93 19.24
C GLU A 22 -6.51 -7.29 18.80
N SER A 23 -6.99 -6.63 17.75
CA SER A 23 -8.35 -6.73 17.26
C SER A 23 -8.37 -6.53 15.74
N LYS A 24 -8.79 -7.56 14.99
CA LYS A 24 -8.85 -7.47 13.52
C LYS A 24 -10.05 -6.67 13.00
N GLU A 25 -11.13 -6.61 13.78
CA GLU A 25 -12.40 -6.02 13.38
C GLU A 25 -12.60 -4.62 13.99
N ASP A 26 -12.14 -4.42 15.22
CA ASP A 26 -12.29 -3.18 15.98
C ASP A 26 -10.92 -2.61 16.36
N PHE A 27 -10.21 -2.04 15.38
CA PHE A 27 -8.96 -1.31 15.60
C PHE A 27 -9.11 0.15 15.16
N THR A 28 -8.48 1.05 15.89
CA THR A 28 -8.57 2.50 15.65
C THR A 28 -7.27 3.05 15.08
N VAL A 29 -6.16 2.33 15.26
CA VAL A 29 -4.83 2.77 14.82
C VAL A 29 -4.42 2.04 13.55
N LYS A 30 -4.09 2.82 12.52
CA LYS A 30 -3.39 2.36 11.32
C LYS A 30 -1.93 2.78 11.37
N HIS A 31 -1.05 2.00 10.74
CA HIS A 31 0.39 2.28 10.69
C HIS A 31 0.74 3.01 9.38
N PRO A 32 1.01 4.32 9.41
CA PRO A 32 1.37 5.08 8.21
C PRO A 32 2.75 4.67 7.69
N LEU A 33 2.86 4.58 6.37
CA LEU A 33 4.12 4.42 5.66
C LEU A 33 4.83 5.77 5.51
N ASN A 34 6.16 5.76 5.43
CA ASN A 34 6.95 6.96 5.21
C ASN A 34 6.67 7.64 3.86
N SER A 35 6.10 6.91 2.90
CA SER A 35 5.74 7.42 1.59
C SER A 35 4.47 6.74 1.11
N LYS A 36 3.70 7.43 0.28
CA LYS A 36 2.58 6.83 -0.43
C LYS A 36 3.10 5.98 -1.58
N TRP A 37 2.56 4.78 -1.71
CA TRP A 37 2.93 3.81 -2.74
C TRP A 37 1.76 3.56 -3.68
N THR A 38 2.05 3.04 -4.86
CA THR A 38 1.08 2.57 -5.84
C THR A 38 1.53 1.23 -6.36
N LEU A 39 0.63 0.25 -6.27
CA LEU A 39 0.79 -1.02 -6.95
C LEU A 39 0.38 -0.86 -8.41
N TRP A 40 1.23 -1.30 -9.32
CA TRP A 40 1.00 -1.33 -10.76
C TRP A 40 1.00 -2.77 -11.26
N TYR A 41 0.25 -3.01 -12.33
CA TYR A 41 0.17 -4.31 -13.00
C TYR A 41 0.41 -4.13 -14.49
N THR A 42 1.34 -4.90 -15.04
CA THR A 42 1.52 -5.03 -16.49
C THR A 42 0.72 -6.21 -16.97
N LYS A 43 -0.31 -5.94 -17.78
CA LYS A 43 -1.13 -6.99 -18.39
C LYS A 43 -0.34 -7.72 -19.50
N PRO A 44 -0.61 -9.00 -19.74
CA PRO A 44 0.01 -9.70 -20.86
C PRO A 44 -0.44 -9.06 -22.18
N PRO A 45 0.46 -8.91 -23.17
CA PRO A 45 0.11 -8.36 -24.46
C PRO A 45 -0.86 -9.28 -25.19
N VAL A 46 -1.94 -8.70 -25.72
CA VAL A 46 -2.90 -9.40 -26.57
C VAL A 46 -2.50 -9.27 -28.03
N ASP A 47 -1.96 -8.12 -28.42
CA ASP A 47 -1.38 -7.85 -29.74
C ASP A 47 0.12 -7.53 -29.62
N PRO A 48 1.00 -8.10 -30.46
CA PRO A 48 2.41 -7.73 -30.53
C PRO A 48 2.70 -6.24 -30.77
N SER A 49 1.73 -5.46 -31.28
CA SER A 49 1.89 -4.02 -31.49
C SER A 49 1.63 -3.16 -30.25
N GLU A 50 1.11 -3.73 -29.15
CA GLU A 50 0.86 -2.97 -27.92
C GLU A 50 2.19 -2.50 -27.30
N SER A 51 2.29 -1.21 -26.99
CA SER A 51 3.46 -0.69 -26.29
C SER A 51 3.41 -1.10 -24.81
N TRP A 52 4.59 -1.27 -24.19
CA TRP A 52 4.66 -1.67 -22.78
C TRP A 52 3.93 -0.67 -21.85
N SER A 53 4.02 0.63 -22.13
CA SER A 53 3.33 1.68 -21.37
C SER A 53 1.81 1.58 -21.47
N ASP A 54 1.25 1.04 -22.57
CA ASP A 54 -0.20 0.81 -22.71
C ASP A 54 -0.69 -0.39 -21.88
N LEU A 55 0.22 -1.34 -21.61
CA LEU A 55 -0.03 -2.55 -20.82
C LEU A 55 0.04 -2.28 -19.32
N LEU A 56 0.78 -1.25 -18.92
CA LEU A 56 0.96 -0.86 -17.54
C LEU A 56 -0.29 -0.14 -16.98
N ARG A 57 -0.81 -0.62 -15.85
CA ARG A 57 -1.98 -0.03 -15.19
C ARG A 57 -1.74 0.21 -13.70
N PRO A 58 -2.06 1.40 -13.17
CA PRO A 58 -2.09 1.59 -11.73
C PRO A 58 -3.29 0.81 -11.18
N VAL A 59 -3.04 -0.02 -10.17
CA VAL A 59 -4.07 -0.84 -9.51
C VAL A 59 -4.69 -0.04 -8.38
N VAL A 60 -3.87 0.34 -7.40
CA VAL A 60 -4.36 1.03 -6.19
C VAL A 60 -3.20 1.74 -5.48
N PRO A 61 -3.38 3.02 -5.09
CA PRO A 61 -2.48 3.70 -4.18
C PRO A 61 -2.81 3.40 -2.71
N PHE A 62 -1.78 3.35 -1.86
CA PHE A 62 -1.93 3.15 -0.41
C PHE A 62 -0.84 3.88 0.36
N ASP A 63 -1.12 4.27 1.60
CA ASP A 63 -0.17 4.94 2.50
C ASP A 63 -0.11 4.32 3.91
N THR A 64 -0.80 3.20 4.13
CA THR A 64 -0.75 2.45 5.40
C THR A 64 -0.36 0.99 5.21
N VAL A 65 0.19 0.37 6.26
CA VAL A 65 0.56 -1.06 6.28
C VAL A 65 -0.68 -1.95 6.16
N GLU A 66 -1.79 -1.56 6.78
CA GLU A 66 -3.04 -2.30 6.74
C GLU A 66 -3.63 -2.35 5.33
N GLU A 67 -3.59 -1.22 4.60
CA GLU A 67 -4.04 -1.18 3.21
C GLU A 67 -3.16 -2.05 2.32
N PHE A 68 -1.84 -2.01 2.50
CA PHE A 68 -0.92 -2.90 1.77
C PHE A 68 -1.31 -4.37 1.95
N TRP A 69 -1.51 -4.83 3.19
CA TRP A 69 -1.87 -6.22 3.44
C TRP A 69 -3.27 -6.56 2.96
N GLY A 70 -4.22 -5.62 3.04
CA GLY A 70 -5.55 -5.78 2.45
C GLY A 70 -5.48 -6.04 0.94
N ILE A 71 -4.68 -5.24 0.22
CA ILE A 71 -4.47 -5.37 -1.22
C ILE A 71 -3.72 -6.67 -1.53
N PHE A 72 -2.60 -6.92 -0.87
CA PHE A 72 -1.75 -8.09 -1.10
C PHE A 72 -2.50 -9.41 -0.90
N ASN A 73 -3.40 -9.47 0.09
CA ASN A 73 -4.22 -10.66 0.34
C ASN A 73 -5.43 -10.79 -0.60
N ALA A 74 -5.81 -9.72 -1.29
CA ALA A 74 -6.96 -9.70 -2.20
C ALA A 74 -6.58 -9.94 -3.68
N ILE A 75 -5.30 -9.90 -4.02
CA ILE A 75 -4.80 -10.11 -5.39
C ILE A 75 -4.21 -11.50 -5.59
N PRO A 76 -4.18 -12.03 -6.84
CA PRO A 76 -3.48 -13.27 -7.16
C PRO A 76 -2.00 -13.21 -6.77
N LYS A 77 -1.47 -14.34 -6.31
CA LYS A 77 -0.04 -14.43 -6.01
C LYS A 77 0.79 -14.34 -7.28
N ALA A 78 2.05 -13.92 -7.15
CA ALA A 78 2.95 -13.75 -8.29
C ALA A 78 3.10 -15.04 -9.13
N ASN A 79 3.02 -16.22 -8.52
CA ASN A 79 3.09 -17.51 -9.22
C ASN A 79 1.79 -17.93 -9.94
N GLU A 80 0.68 -17.26 -9.66
CA GLU A 80 -0.62 -17.48 -10.28
C GLU A 80 -0.87 -16.51 -11.44
N LEU A 81 0.06 -15.57 -11.67
CA LEU A 81 -0.05 -14.60 -12.74
C LEU A 81 0.06 -15.26 -14.12
N PRO A 82 -0.68 -14.74 -15.11
CA PRO A 82 -0.47 -15.15 -16.49
C PRO A 82 0.97 -14.89 -16.93
N LEU A 83 1.50 -15.77 -17.80
CA LEU A 83 2.82 -15.59 -18.41
C LEU A 83 2.93 -14.20 -19.04
N LYS A 84 4.08 -13.54 -18.83
CA LYS A 84 4.36 -12.15 -19.28
C LYS A 84 3.49 -11.09 -18.60
N SER A 85 3.09 -11.32 -17.35
CA SER A 85 2.50 -10.29 -16.50
C SER A 85 3.43 -10.00 -15.32
N ASP A 86 3.44 -8.75 -14.89
CA ASP A 86 4.33 -8.28 -13.81
C ASP A 86 3.56 -7.39 -12.83
N TYR A 87 3.95 -7.43 -11.56
CA TYR A 87 3.57 -6.43 -10.57
C TYR A 87 4.75 -5.50 -10.28
N HIS A 88 4.47 -4.21 -10.15
CA HIS A 88 5.45 -3.19 -9.80
C HIS A 88 4.96 -2.39 -8.61
N LEU A 89 5.84 -2.10 -7.65
CA LEU A 89 5.50 -1.27 -6.50
C LEU A 89 6.39 -0.02 -6.49
N PHE A 90 5.79 1.13 -6.73
CA PHE A 90 6.49 2.41 -6.86
C PHE A 90 5.85 3.48 -5.96
N LYS A 91 6.59 4.54 -5.65
CA LYS A 91 6.01 5.69 -4.95
C LYS A 91 4.90 6.31 -5.81
N ASN A 92 3.88 6.89 -5.18
CA ASN A 92 2.62 7.31 -5.81
C ASN A 92 2.75 8.21 -7.05
N ASP A 93 3.85 8.95 -7.16
CA ASP A 93 4.08 9.91 -8.24
C ASP A 93 5.27 9.54 -9.13
N ILE A 94 5.82 8.33 -8.97
CA ILE A 94 6.91 7.81 -9.81
C ILE A 94 6.34 6.69 -10.66
N LYS A 95 6.35 6.87 -11.98
CA LYS A 95 5.95 5.79 -12.86
C LYS A 95 7.05 4.73 -12.93
N PRO A 96 6.72 3.44 -13.06
CA PRO A 96 7.70 2.37 -13.19
C PRO A 96 8.38 2.34 -14.57
N GLU A 97 8.73 3.49 -15.14
CA GLU A 97 9.33 3.63 -16.46
C GLU A 97 10.75 4.17 -16.30
N TRP A 98 11.70 3.65 -17.09
CA TRP A 98 13.09 4.11 -17.08
C TRP A 98 13.25 5.56 -17.59
N GLU A 99 12.25 6.08 -18.31
CA GLU A 99 12.18 7.45 -18.80
C GLU A 99 11.72 8.46 -17.73
N ASP A 100 11.20 7.98 -16.58
CA ASP A 100 10.86 8.85 -15.47
C ASP A 100 12.15 9.51 -14.93
N SER A 101 12.10 10.83 -14.75
CA SER A 101 13.25 11.64 -14.32
C SER A 101 13.86 11.19 -12.99
N GLU A 102 13.08 10.49 -12.16
CA GLU A 102 13.56 9.94 -10.89
C GLU A 102 14.17 8.54 -11.03
N ASN A 103 13.87 7.81 -12.11
CA ASN A 103 14.44 6.49 -12.40
C ASN A 103 15.64 6.57 -13.36
N SER A 104 15.79 7.67 -14.12
CA SER A 104 16.80 7.81 -15.18
C SER A 104 18.23 8.13 -14.70
N LYS A 105 18.47 8.17 -13.38
CA LYS A 105 19.75 8.66 -12.80
C LYS A 105 20.76 7.56 -12.44
N ASP A 106 20.43 6.29 -12.66
CA ASP A 106 21.31 5.13 -12.34
C ASP A 106 22.08 4.58 -13.56
N VAL A 107 22.47 5.44 -14.50
CA VAL A 107 23.41 5.06 -15.58
C VAL A 107 24.81 5.54 -15.21
N TYR A 108 25.61 4.64 -14.64
CA TYR A 108 27.07 4.82 -14.46
C TYR A 108 27.83 4.72 -15.78
#